data_AF-A0A374UKN2-F1
#
_entry.id   AF-A0A374UKN2-F1
#
_cell.length_a   1.000
_cell.length_b   1.000
_cell.length_c   1.000
_cell.angle_alpha   90.00
_cell.angle_beta   90.00
_cell.angle_gamma   90.00
#
_symmetry.space_group_name_H-M   'P 1'
#
loop_
_entity.id
_entity.type
_entity.pdbx_description
1 polymer ?
#
loop_
_entity_poly.entity_id
_entity_poly.type
_entity_poly.pdbx_seq_one_letter_code
_entity_poly.pdbx_strand_id
1 'polypeptide(L)' 'MVTEQEGALLVRKFTDSKLSGRKLCRENGIKRSTLRYWIERADELANGKEVYFSELVLGGENKC' A
#
# COMPACT_ATOMS: atom_id res chain seq x y z
N MET A 1 16.02 -6.76 -10.56
CA MET A 1 15.66 -5.32 -10.54
C MET A 1 14.29 -5.25 -9.89
N VAL A 2 14.05 -4.32 -8.96
CA VAL A 2 12.73 -4.23 -8.29
C VAL A 2 11.70 -3.77 -9.31
N THR A 3 10.59 -4.49 -9.43
CA THR A 3 9.47 -4.17 -10.32
C THR A 3 8.57 -3.09 -9.71
N GLU A 4 7.68 -2.49 -10.50
CA GLU A 4 6.73 -1.48 -10.00
C GLU A 4 5.80 -2.02 -8.92
N GLN A 5 5.33 -3.26 -9.07
CA GLN A 5 4.48 -3.93 -8.08
C GLN A 5 5.22 -4.13 -6.76
N GLU A 6 6.47 -4.60 -6.82
CA GLU A 6 7.33 -4.72 -5.64
C GLU A 6 7.66 -3.36 -5.02
N GLY A 7 7.82 -2.32 -5.84
CA GLY A 7 7.99 -0.93 -5.43
C GLY A 7 6.79 -0.39 -4.65
N ALA A 8 5.58 -0.60 -5.16
CA ALA A 8 4.34 -0.23 -4.48
C ALA A 8 4.19 -0.95 -3.13
N LEU A 9 4.46 -2.26 -3.09
CA LEU A 9 4.45 -3.04 -1.85
C LEU A 9 5.50 -2.54 -0.84
N LEU A 10 6.69 -2.16 -1.30
CA LEU A 10 7.75 -1.61 -0.46
C LEU A 10 7.34 -0.28 0.18
N VAL A 11 6.74 0.63 -0.61
CA VAL A 11 6.24 1.92 -0.11
C VAL A 11 5.12 1.69 0.90
N ARG A 12 4.15 0.82 0.59
CA ARG A 12 3.06 0.48 1.53
C ARG A 12 3.62 -0.10 2.84
N LYS A 13 4.54 -1.07 2.75
CA LYS A 13 5.19 -1.66 3.92
C LYS A 13 5.96 -0.61 4.73
N PHE A 14 6.64 0.34 4.08
CA PHE A 14 7.33 1.43 4.76
C PHE A 14 6.36 2.33 5.54
N THR A 15 5.28 2.76 4.89
CA THR A 15 4.25 3.63 5.47
C THR A 15 3.51 2.95 6.63
N ASP A 16 3.12 1.69 6.45
CA ASP A 16 2.30 0.95 7.43
C ASP A 16 3.12 0.47 8.64
N SER A 17 4.39 0.08 8.43
CA SER A 17 5.19 -0.56 9.47
C SER A 17 5.79 0.39 10.51
N LYS A 18 5.78 1.71 10.25
CA LYS A 18 6.49 2.74 11.06
C LYS A 18 7.98 2.43 11.31
N LEU A 19 8.59 1.54 10.51
CA LEU A 19 10.00 1.17 10.64
C LEU A 19 10.88 2.30 10.10
N SER A 20 12.09 2.44 10.66
CA SER A 20 13.09 3.30 10.04
C SER A 20 13.50 2.74 8.68
N GLY A 21 13.78 3.63 7.71
CA GLY A 21 14.20 3.21 6.37
C GLY A 21 15.43 2.31 6.38
N ARG A 22 16.33 2.47 7.37
CA ARG A 22 17.49 1.58 7.56
C ARG A 22 17.07 0.15 7.92
N LYS A 23 16.12 -0.01 8.83
CA LYS A 23 15.64 -1.32 9.27
C LYS A 23 14.88 -2.01 8.14
N LEU A 24 13.97 -1.29 7.47
CA LEU A 24 13.23 -1.79 6.32
C LEU A 24 14.18 -2.24 5.19
N CYS A 25 15.18 -1.43 4.84
CA CYS A 25 16.14 -1.79 3.80
C CYS A 25 16.93 -3.06 4.14
N ARG A 26 17.33 -3.22 5.41
CA ARG A 26 18.04 -4.41 5.88
C ARG A 26 17.17 -5.66 5.81
N GLU A 27 15.91 -5.57 6.23
CA GLU A 27 14.97 -6.70 6.23
C GLU A 27 14.58 -7.15 4.81
N ASN A 28 14.49 -6.21 3.87
CA ASN A 28 14.11 -6.52 2.48
C ASN A 28 15.33 -6.69 1.54
N GLY A 29 16.56 -6.61 2.06
CA GLY A 29 17.78 -6.79 1.28
C GLY A 29 18.01 -5.74 0.19
N ILE A 30 17.45 -4.53 0.35
CA ILE A 30 17.51 -3.47 -0.66
C ILE A 30 18.44 -2.32 -0.24
N LYS A 31 18.93 -1.57 -1.24
CA LYS A 31 19.67 -0.34 -1.00
C LYS A 31 18.71 0.79 -0.60
N ARG A 32 19.19 1.73 0.21
CA ARG A 32 18.42 2.94 0.57
C ARG A 32 18.02 3.78 -0.64
N SER A 33 18.85 3.83 -1.67
CA SER A 33 18.54 4.53 -2.92
C SER A 33 17.33 3.92 -3.62
N THR A 34 17.19 2.59 -3.58
CA THR A 34 16.02 1.89 -4.12
C THR A 34 14.76 2.25 -3.34
N LEU A 35 14.82 2.28 -2.01
CA LEU A 35 13.67 2.70 -1.20
C LEU A 35 13.29 4.16 -1.48
N ARG A 36 14.27 5.07 -1.57
CA ARG A 36 14.04 6.49 -1.88
C ARG A 36 13.37 6.67 -3.23
N TYR A 37 13.90 6.02 -4.26
CA TYR A 37 13.35 6.06 -5.62
C TYR A 37 11.85 5.72 -5.65
N TRP A 38 11.44 4.67 -4.93
CA TRP A 38 10.04 4.29 -4.90
C TRP A 38 9.17 5.21 -4.05
N ILE A 39 9.69 5.77 -2.95
CA ILE A 39 8.97 6.77 -2.14
C ILE A 39 8.70 8.04 -2.95
N GLU A 40 9.67 8.50 -3.74
CA GLU A 40 9.54 9.70 -4.58
C GLU A 40 8.51 9.51 -5.71
N ARG A 41 8.21 8.26 -6.07
CA ARG A 41 7.25 7.88 -7.12
C ARG A 41 5.98 7.26 -6.55
N ALA A 42 5.73 7.43 -5.24
CA ALA A 42 4.61 6.79 -4.56
C ALA A 42 3.24 7.25 -5.10
N ASP A 43 3.17 8.49 -5.58
CA ASP A 43 2.01 9.08 -6.26
C ASP A 43 1.76 8.45 -7.63
N GLU A 44 2.82 8.18 -8.41
CA GLU A 44 2.73 7.46 -9.68
C GLU A 44 2.31 5.99 -9.47
N LEU A 45 2.70 5.41 -8.33
CA LEU A 45 2.37 4.03 -7.94
C LEU A 45 0.98 3.87 -7.31
N ALA A 46 0.28 4.97 -7.02
CA ALA A 46 -1.06 4.95 -6.47
C ALA A 46 -2.05 4.48 -7.55
N ASN A 47 -2.03 3.18 -7.84
CA ASN A 47 -3.08 2.52 -8.58
C ASN A 47 -4.40 2.85 -7.88
N GLY A 48 -5.36 3.35 -8.66
CA GLY A 48 -6.55 4.05 -8.17
C GLY A 48 -7.17 3.46 -6.90
N LYS A 49 -7.65 4.36 -6.03
CA LYS A 49 -8.25 4.05 -4.72
C LYS A 49 -9.16 2.82 -4.82
N GLU A 50 -8.84 1.76 -4.08
CA GLU A 50 -9.68 0.56 -4.00
C GLU A 50 -11.02 0.95 -3.35
N VAL A 51 -12.10 0.94 -4.13
CA VAL A 51 -13.46 1.28 -3.66
C VAL A 51 -14.15 0.00 -3.23
N TYR A 52 -14.40 -0.11 -1.93
CA TYR A 52 -15.19 -1.20 -1.36
C TYR A 52 -16.67 -0.86 -1.48
N PHE A 53 -17.42 -1.61 -2.29
CA PHE A 53 -18.88 -1.52 -2.34
C PHE A 53 -19.47 -2.42 -1.25
N SER A 54 -20.33 -1.86 -0.40
CA SER A 54 -21.12 -2.64 0.56
C SER A 54 -22.58 -2.59 0.14
N GLU A 55 -23.19 -3.77 -0.04
CA GLU A 55 -24.61 -3.90 -0.34
C GLU A 55 -25.44 -3.59 0.92
N LEU A 56 -26.25 -2.54 0.88
CA LEU A 56 -27.19 -2.20 1.94
C LEU A 56 -28.51 -2.94 1.71
N VAL A 57 -28.72 -4.02 2.45
CA VAL A 57 -30.01 -4.73 2.47
C VAL A 57 -30.98 -3.97 3.38
N LEU A 58 -31.92 -3.24 2.78
CA LEU A 58 -33.01 -2.59 3.52
C LEU A 58 -34.05 -3.65 3.90
N GLY A 59 -34.02 -4.09 5.16
CA GLY A 59 -35.04 -4.97 5.72
C GLY A 59 -36.39 -4.26 5.80
N GLY A 60 -37.33 -4.66 4.94
CA GLY A 60 -38.71 -4.21 5.02
C GLY A 60 -39.38 -4.76 6.28
N GLU A 61 -39.89 -3.87 7.13
CA GLU A 61 -40.77 -4.22 8.24
C GLU A 61 -42.03 -4.87 7.69
N ASN A 62 -42.12 -6.20 7.79
CA ASN A 62 -43.38 -6.90 7.57
C ASN A 62 -44.21 -6.76 8.85
N LYS A 63 -45.06 -5.72 8.90
CA LYS A 63 -46.13 -5.63 9.90
C LYS A 63 -47.19 -6.68 9.54
N CYS A 64 -47.13 -7.82 10.22
CA CYS A 64 -48.28 -8.71 10.40
C CYS A 64 -48.89 -8.43 11.78
#